data_AF-A0A8C8R8Z1-F1
#
_entry.id   AF-A0A8C8R8Z1-F1
#
_cell.length_a   1.000
_cell.length_b   1.000
_cell.length_c   1.000
_cell.angle_alpha   90.00
_cell.angle_beta   90.00
_cell.angle_gamma   90.00
#
_symmetry.space_group_name_H-M   'P 1'
#
loop_
_entity.id
_entity.type
_entity.pdbx_description
1 polymer ?
#
loop_
_entity_poly.entity_id
_entity_poly.type
_entity_poly.pdbx_seq_one_letter_code
_entity_poly.pdbx_strand_id
1 'polypeptide(L)'
;MLGVLMTLLGRRLSGALGQFLGGWDKGRFPWVLGSVRRGTWHCRDPGASHLPCVTGQLVSRAFRSWVAAPPLGMAAKVDLTTSTDWKEAKTYLKGLNQKQRRQHYYTKDFITVKDIDTWKKMAKSARLMQPGEPRFPKDNHLNEKISLIRQDITKLEVDAIVNAANSSLLGGGGVDGCIHRAAGELLKEECRSLNGCETGKAKLSCGYRLPARYVIHTVGPIAQGEPSASQEKELENCYKNSLKLAVENKLRTVAFPCLSTGVFGYPSEAAAEVVLRTLREWLEVNKDKVDRLVICVFQEKDEEIYKEKLPFYFPIA
;
A
#
# COMPACT_ATOMS: atom_id res chain seq x y z
N MET A 1 27.33 -40.02 53.57
CA MET A 1 26.02 -39.99 54.24
C MET A 1 25.00 -39.53 53.21
N LEU A 2 24.42 -40.49 52.49
CA LEU A 2 23.01 -40.90 52.62
C LEU A 2 22.03 -39.81 52.16
N GLY A 3 21.36 -40.09 51.04
CA GLY A 3 20.14 -39.42 50.65
C GLY A 3 18.90 -40.01 51.33
N VAL A 4 17.75 -39.63 50.77
CA VAL A 4 16.38 -40.13 50.99
C VAL A 4 15.60 -39.43 52.12
N LEU A 5 14.59 -38.64 51.74
CA LEU A 5 13.23 -38.89 52.24
C LEU A 5 12.18 -38.41 51.24
N MET A 6 11.22 -39.29 51.02
CA MET A 6 10.10 -39.25 50.08
C MET A 6 8.79 -38.89 50.79
N THR A 7 7.83 -38.30 50.03
CA THR A 7 6.36 -38.52 50.11
C THR A 7 5.59 -38.08 51.38
N LEU A 8 4.31 -37.63 51.41
CA LEU A 8 3.11 -37.77 50.54
C LEU A 8 1.97 -36.82 51.06
N LEU A 9 0.99 -36.54 50.18
CA LEU A 9 -0.47 -36.35 50.42
C LEU A 9 -1.03 -35.10 51.15
N GLY A 10 -1.96 -34.37 50.47
CA GLY A 10 -3.27 -34.09 51.06
C GLY A 10 -3.95 -32.72 50.86
N ARG A 11 -4.75 -32.60 49.78
CA ARG A 11 -6.10 -31.98 49.68
C ARG A 11 -6.35 -30.44 49.78
N ARG A 12 -6.99 -29.98 48.69
CA ARG A 12 -8.26 -29.21 48.56
C ARG A 12 -8.27 -27.69 48.77
N LEU A 13 -8.71 -26.99 47.71
CA LEU A 13 -9.86 -26.04 47.61
C LEU A 13 -10.07 -25.77 46.08
N SER A 14 -11.17 -26.20 45.45
CA SER A 14 -12.44 -25.47 45.23
C SER A 14 -12.24 -24.13 44.49
N GLY A 15 -12.83 -23.83 43.33
CA GLY A 15 -13.81 -24.51 42.50
C GLY A 15 -14.05 -23.67 41.23
N ALA A 16 -14.55 -24.31 40.17
CA ALA A 16 -15.10 -23.61 39.00
C ALA A 16 -16.46 -24.23 38.66
N LEU A 17 -17.50 -23.40 38.80
CA LEU A 17 -18.85 -23.63 38.32
C LEU A 17 -18.84 -23.78 36.79
N GLY A 18 -19.71 -24.65 36.31
CA GLY A 18 -19.96 -24.84 34.90
C GLY A 18 -21.15 -24.06 34.34
N GLN A 19 -21.46 -24.48 33.10
CA GLN A 19 -22.66 -24.22 32.29
C GLN A 19 -22.73 -22.87 31.58
N PHE A 20 -22.75 -22.89 30.24
CA PHE A 20 -24.01 -22.82 29.47
C PHE A 20 -23.76 -23.08 27.95
N LEU A 21 -24.49 -24.08 27.43
CA LEU A 21 -25.07 -24.28 26.06
C LEU A 21 -24.13 -24.19 24.83
N GLY A 22 -24.08 -25.11 23.86
CA GLY A 22 -25.07 -25.99 23.19
C GLY A 22 -24.84 -25.77 21.67
N GLY A 23 -24.64 -26.74 20.77
CA GLY A 23 -25.09 -28.12 20.70
C GLY A 23 -26.27 -28.24 19.73
N TRP A 24 -26.08 -27.98 18.43
CA TRP A 24 -27.11 -28.20 17.40
C TRP A 24 -26.53 -28.99 16.22
N ASP A 25 -27.04 -30.20 16.02
CA ASP A 25 -26.96 -30.97 14.78
C ASP A 25 -28.33 -31.61 14.50
N LYS A 26 -28.57 -31.81 13.19
CA LYS A 26 -29.57 -32.63 12.48
C LYS A 26 -30.94 -32.05 12.15
N GLY A 27 -31.16 -31.89 10.83
CA GLY A 27 -32.20 -32.69 10.16
C GLY A 27 -32.95 -32.08 8.96
N ARG A 28 -32.66 -32.64 7.76
CA ARG A 28 -33.60 -32.98 6.64
C ARG A 28 -34.28 -31.81 5.87
N PHE A 29 -34.29 -31.74 4.52
CA PHE A 29 -34.79 -32.69 3.51
C PHE A 29 -34.06 -32.54 2.14
N PRO A 30 -34.21 -33.53 1.22
CA PRO A 30 -33.43 -33.74 -0.01
C PRO A 30 -34.16 -33.29 -1.29
N TRP A 31 -33.47 -33.25 -2.44
CA TRP A 31 -33.87 -33.84 -3.74
C TRP A 31 -32.67 -33.81 -4.71
N VAL A 32 -32.37 -34.94 -5.33
CA VAL A 32 -31.43 -35.12 -6.46
C VAL A 32 -32.21 -35.78 -7.61
N LEU A 33 -31.68 -35.61 -8.83
CA LEU A 33 -32.05 -36.12 -10.17
C LEU A 33 -32.77 -35.02 -10.97
N GLY A 34 -32.31 -34.57 -12.14
CA GLY A 34 -31.39 -35.12 -13.11
C GLY A 34 -32.10 -35.09 -14.47
N SER A 35 -31.66 -34.27 -15.43
CA SER A 35 -31.90 -34.54 -16.85
C SER A 35 -31.00 -33.71 -17.76
N VAL A 36 -30.21 -34.44 -18.52
CA VAL A 36 -29.47 -34.03 -19.71
C VAL A 36 -30.46 -33.99 -20.88
N ARG A 37 -30.54 -32.88 -21.64
CA ARG A 37 -30.92 -32.94 -23.05
C ARG A 37 -30.13 -31.95 -23.92
N ARG A 38 -29.71 -32.51 -25.05
CA ARG A 38 -29.00 -31.93 -26.20
C ARG A 38 -29.95 -31.09 -27.05
N GLY A 39 -29.39 -30.20 -27.87
CA GLY A 39 -30.09 -29.58 -29.01
C GLY A 39 -29.38 -28.30 -29.45
N THR A 40 -28.32 -28.41 -30.24
CA THR A 40 -28.30 -28.28 -31.73
C THR A 40 -28.23 -26.83 -32.21
N TRP A 41 -27.03 -26.50 -32.71
CA TRP A 41 -26.73 -25.44 -33.66
C TRP A 41 -27.52 -25.65 -34.96
N HIS A 42 -28.11 -24.58 -35.50
CA HIS A 42 -28.39 -24.47 -36.93
C HIS A 42 -28.13 -23.03 -37.40
N CYS A 43 -27.09 -22.87 -38.22
CA CYS A 43 -26.96 -21.80 -39.19
C CYS A 43 -27.89 -22.09 -40.37
N ARG A 44 -28.54 -21.05 -40.93
CA ARG A 44 -28.72 -20.90 -42.39
C ARG A 44 -29.34 -19.54 -42.72
N ASP A 45 -28.57 -18.72 -43.43
CA ASP A 45 -29.08 -17.88 -44.51
C ASP A 45 -29.71 -18.77 -45.60
N PRO A 46 -30.70 -18.28 -46.35
CA PRO A 46 -30.46 -17.67 -47.66
C PRO A 46 -31.30 -16.38 -47.83
N GLY A 47 -30.95 -15.37 -48.63
CA GLY A 47 -30.44 -15.41 -49.99
C GLY A 47 -31.39 -14.62 -50.89
N ALA A 48 -30.85 -13.57 -51.50
CA ALA A 48 -31.15 -13.03 -52.83
C ALA A 48 -32.49 -12.29 -53.13
N SER A 49 -32.30 -11.02 -53.50
CA SER A 49 -32.60 -10.43 -54.82
C SER A 49 -33.99 -9.89 -55.20
N HIS A 50 -33.94 -8.62 -55.66
CA HIS A 50 -34.62 -7.99 -56.80
C HIS A 50 -35.44 -6.71 -56.53
N LEU A 51 -34.92 -5.61 -57.10
CA LEU A 51 -35.53 -4.31 -57.46
C LEU A 51 -36.64 -4.48 -58.54
N PRO A 52 -37.29 -3.43 -59.12
CA PRO A 52 -37.30 -1.97 -58.85
C PRO A 52 -38.73 -1.36 -58.82
N CYS A 53 -38.88 -0.04 -58.53
CA CYS A 53 -39.56 0.92 -59.43
C CYS A 53 -39.69 2.34 -58.79
N VAL A 54 -39.03 3.29 -59.46
CA VAL A 54 -39.25 4.73 -59.66
C VAL A 54 -40.45 5.41 -58.97
N THR A 55 -40.21 6.53 -58.26
CA THR A 55 -40.71 7.88 -58.62
C THR A 55 -40.32 8.93 -57.56
N GLY A 56 -40.02 10.15 -58.02
CA GLY A 56 -40.45 11.37 -57.31
C GLY A 56 -39.51 12.03 -56.30
N GLN A 57 -38.67 12.94 -56.81
CA GLN A 57 -38.30 14.25 -56.26
C GLN A 57 -38.66 14.57 -54.79
N LEU A 58 -37.65 14.91 -53.99
CA LEU A 58 -37.55 16.20 -53.29
C LEU A 58 -36.18 16.33 -52.61
N VAL A 59 -35.32 17.18 -53.18
CA VAL A 59 -34.05 17.58 -52.55
C VAL A 59 -34.38 18.57 -51.44
N SER A 60 -34.69 18.06 -50.24
CA SER A 60 -34.64 18.87 -49.02
C SER A 60 -33.20 18.93 -48.54
N ARG A 61 -32.55 20.08 -48.74
CA ARG A 61 -31.30 20.44 -48.06
C ARG A 61 -31.60 20.53 -46.56
N ALA A 62 -31.51 19.40 -45.87
CA ALA A 62 -31.36 19.38 -44.43
C ALA A 62 -29.95 19.88 -44.11
N PHE A 63 -29.83 21.17 -43.81
CA PHE A 63 -28.66 21.74 -43.13
C PHE A 63 -28.59 21.05 -41.76
N ARG A 64 -27.89 19.91 -41.69
CA ARG A 64 -27.51 19.31 -40.41
C ARG A 64 -26.54 20.30 -39.77
N SER A 65 -27.07 21.14 -38.90
CA SER A 65 -26.30 21.76 -37.84
C SER A 65 -25.48 20.62 -37.19
N TRP A 66 -24.18 20.60 -37.47
CA TRP A 66 -23.23 19.95 -36.59
C TRP A 66 -23.29 20.76 -35.30
N VAL A 67 -24.21 20.38 -34.41
CA VAL A 67 -24.01 20.66 -32.99
C VAL A 67 -22.78 19.82 -32.64
N ALA A 68 -21.64 20.50 -32.55
CA ALA A 68 -20.44 19.90 -32.00
C ALA A 68 -20.84 19.20 -30.69
N ALA A 69 -20.63 17.89 -30.63
CA ALA A 69 -20.79 17.17 -29.37
C ALA A 69 -19.97 17.94 -28.31
N PRO A 70 -20.55 18.21 -27.12
CA PRO A 70 -19.81 18.91 -26.09
C PRO A 70 -18.52 18.14 -25.83
N PRO A 71 -17.38 18.82 -25.61
CA PRO A 71 -16.14 18.15 -25.26
C PRO A 71 -16.43 17.22 -24.08
N LEU A 72 -15.96 15.97 -24.17
CA LEU A 72 -16.01 14.95 -23.12
C LEU A 72 -16.01 15.62 -21.75
N GLY A 73 -17.16 15.54 -21.09
CA GLY A 73 -17.51 16.38 -19.96
C GLY A 73 -16.38 16.44 -18.95
N MET A 74 -16.05 17.65 -18.49
CA MET A 74 -15.33 17.82 -17.24
C MET A 74 -16.04 16.94 -16.22
N ALA A 75 -15.36 15.91 -15.70
CA ALA A 75 -15.88 15.11 -14.60
C ALA A 75 -16.41 16.09 -13.54
N ALA A 76 -17.65 15.89 -13.10
CA ALA A 76 -18.27 16.76 -12.10
C ALA A 76 -17.26 16.94 -10.95
N LYS A 77 -17.08 18.19 -10.51
CA LYS A 77 -16.08 18.51 -9.48
C LYS A 77 -16.46 17.75 -8.21
N VAL A 78 -15.69 16.73 -7.85
CA VAL A 78 -15.91 15.95 -6.62
C VAL A 78 -15.34 16.72 -5.45
N ASP A 79 -16.19 16.99 -4.45
CA ASP A 79 -15.74 17.49 -3.15
C ASP A 79 -15.29 16.31 -2.27
N LEU A 80 -13.98 16.20 -2.07
CA LEU A 80 -13.38 15.12 -1.26
C LEU A 80 -13.70 15.22 0.23
N THR A 81 -14.29 16.33 0.71
CA THR A 81 -14.65 16.52 2.11
C THR A 81 -16.06 16.05 2.44
N THR A 82 -16.96 16.09 1.45
CA THR A 82 -18.39 15.77 1.63
C THR A 82 -18.83 14.52 0.86
N SER A 83 -18.06 14.08 -0.15
CA SER A 83 -18.37 12.86 -0.89
C SER A 83 -18.31 11.62 0.00
N THR A 84 -19.23 10.69 -0.24
CA THR A 84 -19.28 9.36 0.38
C THR A 84 -18.91 8.24 -0.61
N ASP A 85 -18.82 8.53 -1.92
CA ASP A 85 -18.43 7.55 -2.94
C ASP A 85 -16.93 7.64 -3.23
N TRP A 86 -16.19 6.71 -2.61
CA TRP A 86 -14.75 6.61 -2.80
C TRP A 86 -14.34 6.21 -4.22
N LYS A 87 -15.20 5.49 -4.98
CA LYS A 87 -14.90 5.06 -6.35
C LYS A 87 -14.98 6.23 -7.31
N GLU A 88 -15.99 7.09 -7.15
CA GLU A 88 -16.12 8.33 -7.91
C GLU A 88 -14.94 9.25 -7.65
N ALA A 89 -14.64 9.52 -6.37
CA ALA A 89 -13.51 10.35 -5.96
C ALA A 89 -12.16 9.82 -6.49
N LYS A 90 -11.93 8.51 -6.40
CA LYS A 90 -10.73 7.85 -6.95
C LYS A 90 -10.63 8.02 -8.46
N THR A 91 -11.76 7.92 -9.18
CA THR A 91 -11.80 8.11 -10.64
C THR A 91 -11.54 9.56 -11.03
N TYR A 92 -12.17 10.51 -10.33
CA TYR A 92 -11.95 11.94 -10.49
C TYR A 92 -10.47 12.31 -10.29
N LEU A 93 -9.86 11.89 -9.17
CA LEU A 93 -8.46 12.20 -8.85
C LEU A 93 -7.46 11.59 -9.84
N LYS A 94 -7.78 10.43 -10.43
CA LYS A 94 -6.94 9.82 -11.48
C LYS A 94 -6.92 10.64 -12.76
N GLY A 95 -7.99 11.38 -13.07
CA GLY A 95 -8.08 12.25 -14.25
C GLY A 95 -7.34 13.59 -14.10
N LEU A 96 -6.94 13.96 -12.89
CA LEU A 96 -6.28 15.24 -12.63
C LEU A 96 -4.76 15.17 -12.86
N ASN A 97 -4.21 16.24 -13.45
CA ASN A 97 -2.77 16.44 -13.47
C ASN A 97 -2.25 16.92 -12.10
N GLN A 98 -0.92 16.92 -11.92
CA GLN A 98 -0.29 17.25 -10.64
C GLN A 98 -0.65 18.66 -10.11
N LYS A 99 -0.73 19.67 -10.99
CA LYS A 99 -1.09 21.05 -10.62
C LYS A 99 -2.53 21.15 -10.12
N GLN A 100 -3.44 20.41 -10.75
CA GLN A 100 -4.84 20.31 -10.32
C GLN A 100 -4.95 19.56 -8.99
N ARG A 101 -4.24 18.43 -8.83
CA ARG A 101 -4.23 17.65 -7.58
C ARG A 101 -3.83 18.48 -6.36
N ARG A 102 -2.85 19.37 -6.48
CA ARG A 102 -2.40 20.27 -5.39
C ARG A 102 -3.52 21.17 -4.82
N GLN A 103 -4.59 21.42 -5.57
CA GLN A 103 -5.75 22.18 -5.07
C GLN A 103 -6.57 21.38 -4.05
N HIS A 104 -6.50 20.05 -4.11
CA HIS A 104 -7.26 19.12 -3.29
C HIS A 104 -6.48 18.57 -2.09
N TYR A 105 -5.22 18.96 -1.92
CA TYR A 105 -4.40 18.51 -0.80
C TYR A 105 -4.95 19.03 0.53
N TYR A 106 -4.90 18.18 1.55
CA TYR A 106 -5.26 18.57 2.92
C TYR A 106 -4.30 19.63 3.48
N THR A 107 -3.08 19.73 2.94
CA THR A 107 -2.06 20.69 3.35
C THR A 107 -1.49 21.52 2.19
N LYS A 108 -0.95 22.70 2.52
CA LYS A 108 -0.23 23.59 1.59
C LYS A 108 1.30 23.47 1.68
N ASP A 109 1.83 22.95 2.78
CA ASP A 109 3.26 22.78 3.04
C ASP A 109 3.79 21.40 2.61
N PHE A 110 3.27 20.88 1.50
CA PHE A 110 3.70 19.60 0.95
C PHE A 110 5.15 19.68 0.42
N ILE A 111 5.85 18.55 0.44
CA ILE A 111 7.26 18.46 0.03
C ILE A 111 7.35 17.63 -1.24
N THR A 112 7.94 18.19 -2.30
CA THR A 112 8.09 17.45 -3.56
C THR A 112 9.27 16.50 -3.48
N VAL A 113 9.20 15.37 -4.20
CA VAL A 113 10.33 14.43 -4.28
C VAL A 113 11.64 15.07 -4.77
N LYS A 114 11.56 16.18 -5.53
CA LYS A 114 12.71 16.93 -6.03
C LYS A 114 13.42 17.72 -4.92
N ASP A 115 12.67 18.12 -3.90
CA ASP A 115 13.18 18.86 -2.74
C ASP A 115 13.76 17.92 -1.66
N ILE A 116 13.63 16.60 -1.85
CA ILE A 116 14.22 15.59 -0.97
C ILE A 116 15.59 15.20 -1.53
N ASP A 117 16.63 15.51 -0.76
CA ASP A 117 18.00 15.14 -1.10
C ASP A 117 18.16 13.63 -1.24
N THR A 118 18.90 13.20 -2.27
CA THR A 118 19.35 11.81 -2.38
C THR A 118 20.33 11.49 -1.25
N TRP A 119 20.50 10.21 -0.94
CA TRP A 119 21.52 9.76 0.00
C TRP A 119 22.91 10.27 -0.39
N LYS A 120 23.26 10.19 -1.68
CA LYS A 120 24.51 10.75 -2.22
C LYS A 120 24.71 12.23 -1.87
N LYS A 121 23.67 13.04 -1.96
CA LYS A 121 23.74 14.48 -1.64
C LYS A 121 23.78 14.71 -0.14
N MET A 122 22.90 14.07 0.61
CA MET A 122 22.82 14.22 2.07
C MET A 122 24.11 13.77 2.76
N ALA A 123 24.65 12.59 2.43
CA ALA A 123 25.85 12.07 3.06
C ALA A 123 27.09 12.96 2.82
N LYS A 124 27.18 13.59 1.63
CA LYS A 124 28.22 14.59 1.34
C LYS A 124 28.03 15.86 2.15
N SER A 125 26.82 16.40 2.19
CA SER A 125 26.51 17.62 2.96
C SER A 125 26.75 17.43 4.47
N ALA A 126 26.38 16.26 5.00
CA ALA A 126 26.55 15.90 6.40
C ALA A 126 27.95 15.40 6.76
N ARG A 127 28.86 15.23 5.77
CA ARG A 127 30.23 14.72 5.95
C ARG A 127 30.28 13.41 6.75
N LEU A 128 29.36 12.49 6.45
CA LEU A 128 29.26 11.22 7.19
C LEU A 128 30.48 10.34 6.96
N MET A 129 31.04 9.83 8.05
CA MET A 129 32.12 8.85 8.01
C MET A 129 31.69 7.58 7.29
N GLN A 130 32.59 7.00 6.52
CA GLN A 130 32.37 5.74 5.83
C GLN A 130 33.00 4.61 6.64
N PRO A 131 32.35 3.44 6.72
CA PRO A 131 32.91 2.29 7.42
C PRO A 131 34.17 1.80 6.71
N GLY A 132 35.13 1.29 7.47
CA GLY A 132 36.35 0.69 6.91
C GLY A 132 36.05 -0.52 6.01
N GLU A 133 35.02 -1.30 6.36
CA GLU A 133 34.54 -2.45 5.59
C GLU A 133 33.02 -2.34 5.36
N PRO A 134 32.58 -1.89 4.17
CA PRO A 134 31.16 -1.87 3.83
C PRO A 134 30.65 -3.29 3.53
N ARG A 135 29.37 -3.55 3.80
CA ARG A 135 28.73 -4.85 3.54
C ARG A 135 28.37 -5.07 2.07
N PHE A 136 28.21 -3.98 1.33
CA PHE A 136 27.87 -3.99 -0.09
C PHE A 136 28.84 -3.10 -0.88
N PRO A 137 29.08 -3.36 -2.17
CA PRO A 137 29.91 -2.49 -2.99
C PRO A 137 29.21 -1.14 -3.23
N LYS A 138 29.99 -0.09 -3.43
CA LYS A 138 29.49 1.23 -3.83
C LYS A 138 28.83 1.17 -5.20
N ASP A 139 27.65 1.78 -5.32
CA ASP A 139 26.98 2.03 -6.59
C ASP A 139 26.38 3.45 -6.60
N ASN A 140 26.91 4.31 -7.48
CA ASN A 140 26.49 5.70 -7.59
C ASN A 140 25.03 5.85 -8.05
N HIS A 141 24.52 4.93 -8.87
CA HIS A 141 23.14 4.96 -9.34
C HIS A 141 22.19 4.61 -8.21
N LEU A 142 22.49 3.57 -7.40
CA LEU A 142 21.64 3.22 -6.26
C LEU A 142 21.62 4.34 -5.21
N ASN A 143 22.76 5.01 -4.98
CA ASN A 143 22.87 6.15 -4.07
C ASN A 143 22.04 7.38 -4.51
N GLU A 144 21.64 7.46 -5.78
CA GLU A 144 20.72 8.47 -6.31
C GLU A 144 19.24 8.05 -6.24
N LYS A 145 18.98 6.75 -6.04
CA LYS A 145 17.63 6.15 -5.96
C LYS A 145 17.09 6.07 -4.53
N ILE A 146 17.91 6.32 -3.51
CA ILE A 146 17.48 6.27 -2.11
C ILE A 146 17.63 7.63 -1.41
N SER A 147 16.72 7.94 -0.51
CA SER A 147 16.72 9.15 0.34
C SER A 147 16.40 8.79 1.78
N LEU A 148 16.99 9.53 2.73
CA LEU A 148 16.60 9.54 4.14
C LEU A 148 16.11 10.95 4.46
N ILE A 149 14.94 11.05 5.09
CA ILE A 149 14.38 12.32 5.56
C ILE A 149 13.65 12.12 6.89
N ARG A 150 13.82 13.06 7.82
CA ARG A 150 13.00 13.14 9.05
C ARG A 150 11.83 14.09 8.81
N GLN A 151 10.63 13.55 8.64
CA GLN A 151 9.44 14.35 8.28
C GLN A 151 8.13 13.61 8.59
N ASP A 152 7.03 14.35 8.63
CA ASP A 152 5.68 13.79 8.50
C ASP A 152 5.46 13.22 7.10
N ILE A 153 5.37 11.89 7.00
CA ILE A 153 5.19 11.17 5.73
C ILE A 153 3.93 11.60 4.97
N THR A 154 2.90 12.10 5.66
CA THR A 154 1.65 12.54 5.04
C THR A 154 1.81 13.78 4.17
N LYS A 155 2.93 14.52 4.30
CA LYS A 155 3.23 15.72 3.50
C LYS A 155 3.98 15.44 2.20
N LEU A 156 4.43 14.20 1.96
CA LEU A 156 5.28 13.89 0.83
C LEU A 156 4.47 13.76 -0.49
N GLU A 157 4.78 14.60 -1.47
CA GLU A 157 4.26 14.52 -2.83
C GLU A 157 5.07 13.48 -3.64
N VAL A 158 4.69 12.21 -3.45
CA VAL A 158 5.24 11.02 -4.12
C VAL A 158 4.11 10.20 -4.76
N ASP A 159 4.43 9.14 -5.51
CA ASP A 159 3.41 8.27 -6.08
C ASP A 159 2.70 7.45 -4.98
N ALA A 160 3.45 6.87 -4.05
CA ALA A 160 2.89 6.17 -2.89
C ALA A 160 3.62 6.47 -1.60
N ILE A 161 2.84 6.60 -0.52
CA ILE A 161 3.35 6.43 0.84
C ILE A 161 2.92 5.06 1.36
N VAL A 162 3.75 4.45 2.18
CA VAL A 162 3.44 3.18 2.82
C VAL A 162 2.87 3.45 4.20
N ASN A 163 1.81 2.74 4.56
CA ASN A 163 1.16 2.81 5.86
C ASN A 163 1.54 1.59 6.70
N ALA A 164 2.02 1.83 7.93
CA ALA A 164 2.20 0.82 8.97
C ALA A 164 0.83 0.47 9.59
N ALA A 165 0.03 -0.29 8.86
CA ALA A 165 -1.35 -0.59 9.23
C ALA A 165 -1.45 -1.77 10.22
N ASN A 166 -2.61 -1.90 10.85
CA ASN A 166 -3.03 -3.13 11.52
C ASN A 166 -3.89 -4.01 10.58
N SER A 167 -4.18 -5.24 10.99
CA SER A 167 -4.87 -6.23 10.17
C SER A 167 -6.28 -5.83 9.71
N SER A 168 -6.94 -4.88 10.38
CA SER A 168 -8.26 -4.40 9.95
C SER A 168 -8.21 -3.43 8.77
N LEU A 169 -7.08 -2.73 8.57
CA LEU A 169 -6.93 -1.58 7.66
C LEU A 169 -7.83 -0.38 7.96
N LEU A 170 -8.53 -0.35 9.10
CA LEU A 170 -9.52 0.70 9.42
C LEU A 170 -8.93 1.87 10.22
N GLY A 171 -7.61 2.04 10.17
CA GLY A 171 -6.86 3.04 10.92
C GLY A 171 -6.48 2.60 12.33
N GLY A 172 -5.85 3.51 13.06
CA GLY A 172 -5.36 3.27 14.42
C GLY A 172 -4.65 4.51 14.99
N GLY A 173 -3.69 4.28 15.89
CA GLY A 173 -2.77 5.31 16.38
C GLY A 173 -1.56 5.52 15.46
N GLY A 174 -0.59 6.32 15.92
CA GLY A 174 0.69 6.52 15.21
C GLY A 174 0.53 7.05 13.78
N VAL A 175 1.41 6.57 12.88
CA VAL A 175 1.42 6.99 11.46
C VAL A 175 0.14 6.58 10.72
N ASP A 176 -0.47 5.44 11.07
CA ASP A 176 -1.73 4.97 10.49
C ASP A 176 -2.86 5.97 10.74
N GLY A 177 -3.01 6.40 11.99
CA GLY A 177 -3.95 7.45 12.36
C GLY A 177 -3.69 8.78 11.65
N CYS A 178 -2.43 9.18 11.49
CA CYS A 178 -2.07 10.40 10.75
C CYS A 178 -2.48 10.30 9.28
N ILE A 179 -2.20 9.18 8.63
CA ILE A 179 -2.55 8.93 7.22
C ILE A 179 -4.08 8.97 7.04
N HIS A 180 -4.84 8.28 7.89
CA HIS A 180 -6.31 8.28 7.81
C HIS A 180 -6.90 9.68 8.02
N ARG A 181 -6.42 10.45 9.01
CA ARG A 181 -6.89 11.83 9.24
C ARG A 181 -6.57 12.76 8.07
N ALA A 182 -5.38 12.66 7.51
CA ALA A 182 -4.94 13.50 6.40
C ALA A 182 -5.65 13.15 5.08
N ALA A 183 -5.86 11.85 4.80
CA ALA A 183 -6.56 11.40 3.60
C ALA A 183 -8.07 11.67 3.61
N GLY A 184 -8.70 11.61 4.79
CA GLY A 184 -10.14 11.76 4.98
C GLY A 184 -10.92 10.43 4.96
N GLU A 185 -12.24 10.50 5.23
CA GLU A 185 -13.09 9.31 5.44
C GLU A 185 -13.13 8.38 4.21
N LEU A 186 -12.99 8.90 3.00
CA LEU A 186 -12.96 8.10 1.77
C LEU A 186 -11.85 7.04 1.77
N LEU A 187 -10.72 7.28 2.44
CA LEU A 187 -9.69 6.26 2.62
C LEU A 187 -10.21 5.09 3.45
N LYS A 188 -10.92 5.39 4.53
CA LYS A 188 -11.51 4.37 5.40
C LYS A 188 -12.59 3.57 4.66
N GLU A 189 -13.41 4.23 3.84
CA GLU A 189 -14.42 3.55 3.01
C GLU A 189 -13.79 2.59 2.00
N GLU A 190 -12.72 2.99 1.31
CA GLU A 190 -12.01 2.08 0.43
C GLU A 190 -11.38 0.92 1.20
N CYS A 191 -10.76 1.19 2.36
CA CYS A 191 -10.19 0.14 3.21
C CYS A 191 -11.23 -0.89 3.68
N ARG A 192 -12.48 -0.48 3.97
CA ARG A 192 -13.57 -1.42 4.31
C ARG A 192 -13.80 -2.44 3.18
N SER A 193 -13.65 -2.03 1.91
CA SER A 193 -13.80 -2.92 0.76
C SER A 193 -12.64 -3.91 0.57
N LEU A 194 -11.50 -3.69 1.24
CA LEU A 194 -10.30 -4.51 1.09
C LEU A 194 -10.31 -5.77 1.97
N ASN A 195 -11.22 -5.90 2.94
CA ASN A 195 -11.31 -7.06 3.84
C ASN A 195 -10.00 -7.36 4.61
N GLY A 196 -9.45 -6.35 5.29
CA GLY A 196 -8.26 -6.49 6.14
C GLY A 196 -6.96 -6.79 5.39
N CYS A 197 -5.88 -7.13 6.11
CA CYS A 197 -4.61 -7.55 5.52
C CYS A 197 -3.83 -8.45 6.49
N GLU A 198 -3.21 -9.51 5.97
CA GLU A 198 -2.34 -10.40 6.74
C GLU A 198 -0.96 -9.76 6.98
N THR A 199 -0.29 -10.20 8.05
CA THR A 199 1.09 -9.83 8.37
C THR A 199 2.03 -10.13 7.19
N GLY A 200 2.94 -9.21 6.89
CA GLY A 200 3.87 -9.32 5.77
C GLY A 200 3.24 -9.10 4.39
N LYS A 201 1.91 -8.95 4.27
CA LYS A 201 1.21 -8.65 3.01
C LYS A 201 0.92 -7.15 2.89
N ALA A 202 0.57 -6.72 1.68
CA ALA A 202 0.22 -5.34 1.39
C ALA A 202 -1.01 -5.21 0.49
N LYS A 203 -1.74 -4.09 0.60
CA LYS A 203 -2.88 -3.71 -0.26
C LYS A 203 -2.80 -2.24 -0.65
N LEU A 204 -3.37 -1.88 -1.79
CA LEU A 204 -3.29 -0.53 -2.37
C LEU A 204 -4.65 0.19 -2.30
N SER A 205 -4.63 1.46 -1.90
CA SER A 205 -5.77 2.38 -1.94
C SER A 205 -5.37 3.72 -2.57
N CYS A 206 -6.34 4.59 -2.87
CA CYS A 206 -6.08 5.97 -3.29
C CYS A 206 -5.59 6.84 -2.11
N GLY A 207 -4.78 7.86 -2.40
CA GLY A 207 -4.31 8.82 -1.39
C GLY A 207 -5.34 9.91 -1.02
N TYR A 208 -6.42 10.05 -1.79
CA TYR A 208 -7.46 11.06 -1.57
C TYR A 208 -6.88 12.48 -1.40
N ARG A 209 -7.03 13.06 -0.20
CA ARG A 209 -6.56 14.40 0.12
C ARG A 209 -5.06 14.46 0.39
N LEU A 210 -4.34 13.34 0.42
CA LEU A 210 -2.88 13.33 0.55
C LEU A 210 -2.20 13.90 -0.70
N PRO A 211 -1.02 14.53 -0.53
CA PRO A 211 -0.11 14.79 -1.63
C PRO A 211 0.23 13.54 -2.44
N ALA A 212 0.48 12.42 -1.74
CA ALA A 212 0.69 11.10 -2.30
C ALA A 212 -0.49 10.63 -3.16
N ARG A 213 -0.23 9.97 -4.30
CA ARG A 213 -1.30 9.47 -5.20
C ARG A 213 -2.02 8.26 -4.63
N TYR A 214 -1.26 7.40 -3.95
CA TYR A 214 -1.74 6.15 -3.38
C TYR A 214 -1.20 5.94 -1.97
N VAL A 215 -1.89 5.08 -1.22
CA VAL A 215 -1.39 4.51 0.04
C VAL A 215 -1.23 3.01 -0.15
N ILE A 216 -0.04 2.50 0.16
CA ILE A 216 0.21 1.05 0.23
C ILE A 216 0.14 0.67 1.70
N HIS A 217 -0.91 -0.05 2.09
CA HIS A 217 -1.09 -0.52 3.46
C HIS A 217 -0.41 -1.86 3.62
N THR A 218 0.49 -1.97 4.60
CA THR A 218 1.16 -3.24 4.94
C THR A 218 1.10 -3.47 6.44
N VAL A 219 1.01 -4.74 6.84
CA VAL A 219 0.90 -5.10 8.26
C VAL A 219 2.22 -5.71 8.72
N GLY A 220 2.94 -4.98 9.56
CA GLY A 220 4.21 -5.44 10.11
C GLY A 220 4.05 -6.49 11.22
N PRO A 221 5.10 -7.26 11.52
CA PRO A 221 5.10 -8.17 12.68
C PRO A 221 5.02 -7.38 13.99
N ILE A 222 4.42 -8.01 15.01
CA ILE A 222 4.46 -7.55 16.41
C ILE A 222 5.59 -8.29 17.10
N ALA A 223 6.56 -7.56 17.65
CA ALA A 223 7.69 -8.08 18.41
C ALA A 223 7.61 -7.62 19.88
N GLN A 224 7.94 -8.52 20.79
CA GLN A 224 8.04 -8.24 22.23
C GLN A 224 9.45 -8.60 22.69
N GLY A 225 10.39 -7.67 22.51
CA GLY A 225 11.82 -7.90 22.74
C GLY A 225 12.57 -8.25 21.46
N GLU A 226 13.42 -9.27 21.50
CA GLU A 226 14.19 -9.70 20.33
C GLU A 226 13.29 -10.38 19.28
N PRO A 227 13.32 -9.91 18.01
CA PRO A 227 12.50 -10.49 16.96
C PRO A 227 13.03 -11.87 16.53
N SER A 228 12.13 -12.81 16.31
CA SER A 228 12.45 -14.11 15.73
C SER A 228 12.80 -14.01 14.25
N ALA A 229 13.43 -15.06 13.70
CA ALA A 229 13.70 -15.16 12.26
C ALA A 229 12.43 -15.08 11.40
N SER A 230 11.28 -15.56 11.90
CA SER A 230 10.01 -15.44 11.19
C SER A 230 9.52 -13.99 11.16
N GLN A 231 9.65 -13.26 12.27
CA GLN A 231 9.29 -11.84 12.34
C GLN A 231 10.22 -10.98 11.48
N GLU A 232 11.51 -11.30 11.43
CA GLU A 232 12.44 -10.68 10.48
C GLU A 232 11.96 -10.87 9.03
N LYS A 233 11.54 -12.10 8.68
CA LYS A 233 11.02 -12.42 7.35
C LYS A 233 9.70 -11.71 7.04
N GLU A 234 8.81 -11.58 8.02
CA GLU A 234 7.56 -10.84 7.90
C GLU A 234 7.80 -9.35 7.65
N LEU A 235 8.76 -8.74 8.35
CA LEU A 235 9.16 -7.37 8.12
C LEU A 235 9.75 -7.19 6.71
N GLU A 236 10.67 -8.07 6.30
CA GLU A 236 11.21 -8.11 4.92
C GLU A 236 10.08 -8.19 3.87
N ASN A 237 9.10 -9.07 4.11
CA ASN A 237 7.95 -9.26 3.23
C ASN A 237 7.08 -8.01 3.11
N CYS A 238 6.94 -7.20 4.16
CA CYS A 238 6.21 -5.93 4.09
C CYS A 238 6.80 -5.00 3.03
N TYR A 239 8.14 -4.84 3.04
CA TYR A 239 8.84 -4.01 2.06
C TYR A 239 8.76 -4.62 0.66
N LYS A 240 9.02 -5.93 0.52
CA LYS A 240 8.98 -6.62 -0.79
C LYS A 240 7.59 -6.57 -1.43
N ASN A 241 6.52 -6.84 -0.68
CA ASN A 241 5.16 -6.82 -1.20
C ASN A 241 4.68 -5.38 -1.48
N SER A 242 5.12 -4.39 -0.70
CA SER A 242 4.85 -2.99 -1.00
C SER A 242 5.50 -2.55 -2.30
N LEU A 243 6.79 -2.88 -2.50
CA LEU A 243 7.52 -2.58 -3.74
C LEU A 243 6.94 -3.31 -4.94
N LYS A 244 6.50 -4.56 -4.75
CA LYS A 244 5.78 -5.33 -5.79
C LYS A 244 4.52 -4.58 -6.26
N LEU A 245 3.66 -4.15 -5.33
CA LEU A 245 2.46 -3.37 -5.67
C LEU A 245 2.81 -2.05 -6.37
N ALA A 246 3.88 -1.37 -5.93
CA ALA A 246 4.34 -0.15 -6.58
C ALA A 246 4.70 -0.39 -8.06
N VAL A 247 5.47 -1.43 -8.36
CA VAL A 247 5.86 -1.78 -9.73
C VAL A 247 4.64 -2.20 -10.57
N GLU A 248 3.77 -3.04 -10.03
CA GLU A 248 2.53 -3.49 -10.71
C GLU A 248 1.62 -2.32 -11.09
N ASN A 249 1.62 -1.25 -10.27
CA ASN A 249 0.84 -0.04 -10.49
C ASN A 249 1.62 1.10 -11.13
N LYS A 250 2.84 0.83 -11.64
CA LYS A 250 3.71 1.79 -12.34
C LYS A 250 4.05 3.03 -11.50
N LEU A 251 4.16 2.86 -10.18
CA LEU A 251 4.52 3.89 -9.23
C LEU A 251 6.06 3.96 -9.14
N ARG A 252 6.62 5.15 -9.31
CA ARG A 252 8.07 5.34 -9.42
C ARG A 252 8.69 5.95 -8.17
N THR A 253 7.90 6.56 -7.31
CA THR A 253 8.37 7.17 -6.06
C THR A 253 7.60 6.64 -4.86
N VAL A 254 8.29 5.99 -3.93
CA VAL A 254 7.67 5.33 -2.76
C VAL A 254 8.36 5.76 -1.47
N ALA A 255 7.58 6.18 -0.48
CA ALA A 255 8.09 6.52 0.84
C ALA A 255 7.64 5.50 1.90
N PHE A 256 8.58 5.06 2.73
CA PHE A 256 8.37 4.10 3.82
C PHE A 256 8.54 4.79 5.18
N PRO A 257 7.61 4.62 6.13
CA PRO A 257 7.85 4.93 7.53
C PRO A 257 8.67 3.80 8.19
N CYS A 258 9.08 3.98 9.44
CA CYS A 258 9.65 2.90 10.25
C CYS A 258 8.57 1.87 10.61
N LEU A 259 8.40 0.83 9.78
CA LEU A 259 7.44 -0.25 10.04
C LEU A 259 7.80 -1.02 11.32
N SER A 260 6.78 -1.34 12.12
CA SER A 260 6.85 -2.11 13.37
C SER A 260 7.64 -1.53 14.55
N THR A 261 8.35 -0.40 14.42
CA THR A 261 9.22 0.13 15.50
C THR A 261 8.49 0.96 16.57
N GLY A 262 7.20 1.23 16.37
CA GLY A 262 6.34 1.92 17.33
C GLY A 262 5.62 0.95 18.27
N VAL A 263 4.28 0.99 18.25
CA VAL A 263 3.42 0.15 19.11
C VAL A 263 3.67 -1.36 18.92
N PHE A 264 4.18 -1.77 17.76
CA PHE A 264 4.50 -3.17 17.46
C PHE A 264 5.86 -3.62 18.00
N GLY A 265 6.64 -2.74 18.63
CA GLY A 265 7.76 -3.11 19.50
C GLY A 265 9.02 -3.67 18.84
N TYR A 266 9.16 -3.61 17.51
CA TYR A 266 10.37 -4.07 16.83
C TYR A 266 11.56 -3.14 17.13
N PRO A 267 12.72 -3.64 17.59
CA PRO A 267 13.88 -2.79 17.88
C PRO A 267 14.33 -1.97 16.66
N SER A 268 14.46 -0.65 16.81
CA SER A 268 14.75 0.27 15.69
C SER A 268 16.02 -0.12 14.91
N GLU A 269 17.10 -0.49 15.60
CA GLU A 269 18.35 -0.88 14.94
C GLU A 269 18.21 -2.17 14.13
N ALA A 270 17.60 -3.21 14.71
CA ALA A 270 17.35 -4.47 14.01
C ALA A 270 16.40 -4.27 12.82
N ALA A 271 15.38 -3.43 12.96
CA ALA A 271 14.50 -3.08 11.85
C ALA A 271 15.28 -2.41 10.72
N ALA A 272 16.09 -1.39 11.02
CA ALA A 272 16.86 -0.66 10.02
C ALA A 272 17.80 -1.57 9.20
N GLU A 273 18.42 -2.56 9.85
CA GLU A 273 19.24 -3.59 9.18
C GLU A 273 18.42 -4.39 8.13
N VAL A 274 17.21 -4.83 8.50
CA VAL A 274 16.29 -5.53 7.58
C VAL A 274 15.86 -4.63 6.44
N VAL A 275 15.48 -3.39 6.73
CA VAL A 275 15.04 -2.41 5.73
C VAL A 275 16.15 -2.15 4.72
N LEU A 276 17.33 -1.76 5.18
CA LEU A 276 18.43 -1.36 4.31
C LEU A 276 18.91 -2.53 3.45
N ARG A 277 19.02 -3.74 4.02
CA ARG A 277 19.32 -4.95 3.25
C ARG A 277 18.28 -5.18 2.16
N THR A 278 17.00 -5.15 2.53
CA THR A 278 15.88 -5.41 1.60
C THR A 278 15.83 -4.39 0.46
N LEU A 279 15.97 -3.10 0.78
CA LEU A 279 15.94 -2.04 -0.23
C LEU A 279 17.16 -2.09 -1.14
N ARG A 280 18.34 -2.41 -0.60
CA ARG A 280 19.58 -2.57 -1.38
C ARG A 280 19.46 -3.70 -2.39
N GLU A 281 19.16 -4.90 -1.93
CA GLU A 281 18.99 -6.09 -2.79
C GLU A 281 17.89 -5.87 -3.84
N TRP A 282 16.78 -5.24 -3.44
CA TRP A 282 15.69 -4.97 -4.38
C TRP A 282 16.09 -3.97 -5.47
N LEU A 283 16.80 -2.89 -5.09
CA LEU A 283 17.27 -1.87 -6.03
C LEU A 283 18.33 -2.42 -6.99
N GLU A 284 19.20 -3.34 -6.57
CA GLU A 284 20.18 -3.98 -7.46
C GLU A 284 19.50 -4.63 -8.68
N VAL A 285 18.31 -5.21 -8.48
CA VAL A 285 17.54 -5.88 -9.54
C VAL A 285 16.55 -4.93 -10.24
N ASN A 286 16.05 -3.90 -9.56
CA ASN A 286 14.88 -3.12 -10.01
C ASN A 286 15.11 -1.60 -10.13
N LYS A 287 16.34 -1.12 -10.10
CA LYS A 287 16.68 0.33 -10.11
C LYS A 287 15.98 1.16 -11.19
N ASP A 288 15.67 0.59 -12.36
CA ASP A 288 15.03 1.31 -13.47
C ASP A 288 13.50 1.45 -13.31
N LYS A 289 12.90 0.64 -12.42
CA LYS A 289 11.46 0.65 -12.14
C LYS A 289 11.02 1.83 -11.28
N VAL A 290 11.95 2.40 -10.51
CA VAL A 290 11.68 3.52 -9.58
C VAL A 290 12.63 4.68 -9.83
N ASP A 291 12.22 5.87 -9.44
CA ASP A 291 13.03 7.08 -9.41
C ASP A 291 13.54 7.37 -8.00
N ARG A 292 12.74 7.07 -6.96
CA ARG A 292 13.14 7.28 -5.56
C ARG A 292 12.44 6.34 -4.59
N LEU A 293 13.22 5.72 -3.70
CA LEU A 293 12.75 5.12 -2.45
C LEU A 293 13.13 6.07 -1.30
N VAL A 294 12.16 6.47 -0.50
CA VAL A 294 12.36 7.42 0.60
C VAL A 294 12.16 6.68 1.92
N ILE A 295 13.17 6.65 2.77
CA ILE A 295 13.04 6.28 4.17
C ILE A 295 12.63 7.55 4.92
N CYS A 296 11.36 7.63 5.30
CA CYS A 296 10.77 8.76 6.00
C CYS A 296 10.66 8.44 7.49
N VAL A 297 11.68 8.80 8.24
CA VAL A 297 11.68 8.63 9.71
C VAL A 297 10.94 9.78 10.38
N PHE A 298 10.48 9.55 11.61
CA PHE A 298 9.82 10.58 12.41
C PHE A 298 10.64 10.98 13.64
N GLN A 299 11.19 10.00 14.35
CA GLN A 299 11.97 10.24 15.56
C GLN A 299 13.45 10.46 15.21
N GLU A 300 14.10 11.34 15.97
CA GLU A 300 15.53 11.63 15.84
C GLU A 300 16.40 10.37 16.01
N LYS A 301 16.06 9.51 16.98
CA LYS A 301 16.77 8.23 17.20
C LYS A 301 16.82 7.37 15.93
N ASP A 302 15.73 7.32 15.16
CA ASP A 302 15.69 6.50 13.96
C ASP A 302 16.53 7.17 12.86
N GLU A 303 16.51 8.50 12.76
CA GLU A 303 17.35 9.25 11.83
C GLU A 303 18.85 8.98 12.07
N GLU A 304 19.29 8.98 13.33
CA GLU A 304 20.66 8.67 13.72
C GLU A 304 21.03 7.23 13.34
N ILE A 305 20.19 6.26 13.70
CA ILE A 305 20.38 4.84 13.34
C ILE A 305 20.51 4.67 11.82
N TYR A 306 19.63 5.28 11.03
CA TYR A 306 19.72 5.18 9.57
C TYR A 306 20.95 5.90 9.01
N LYS A 307 21.37 7.05 9.55
CA LYS A 307 22.60 7.74 9.13
C LYS A 307 23.85 6.90 9.40
N GLU A 308 23.90 6.21 10.53
CA GLU A 308 24.99 5.31 10.89
C GLU A 308 25.03 4.07 9.98
N LYS A 309 23.87 3.46 9.72
CA LYS A 309 23.79 2.18 9.00
C LYS A 309 23.82 2.32 7.47
N LEU A 310 23.26 3.39 6.90
CA LEU A 310 23.21 3.60 5.44
C LEU A 310 24.57 3.42 4.73
N PRO A 311 25.70 3.97 5.22
CA PRO A 311 27.02 3.76 4.61
C PRO A 311 27.44 2.30 4.45
N PHE A 312 26.98 1.37 5.31
CA PHE A 312 27.30 -0.05 5.17
C PHE A 312 26.57 -0.74 4.01
N TYR A 313 25.39 -0.22 3.64
CA TYR A 313 24.52 -0.78 2.60
C TYR A 313 24.59 -0.01 1.28
N PHE A 314 24.84 1.30 1.36
CA PHE A 314 24.93 2.24 0.26
C PHE A 314 26.19 3.09 0.42
N PRO A 315 27.40 2.52 0.30
CA PRO A 315 28.63 3.29 0.53
C PRO A 315 28.77 4.42 -0.49
N ILE A 316 29.31 5.56 -0.05
CA ILE A 316 29.57 6.73 -0.91
C ILE A 316 31.06 6.96 -1.22
N ALA A 317 31.96 6.42 -0.41
CA ALA A 317 33.40 6.36 -0.72
C ALA A 317 33.71 5.08 -1.50
#